data_AF-A0A0J7K149-F1
#
_entry.id   AF-A0A0J7K149-F1
#
_cell.length_a   1.000
_cell.length_b   1.000
_cell.length_c   1.000
_cell.angle_alpha   90.00
_cell.angle_beta   90.00
_cell.angle_gamma   90.00
#
_symmetry.space_group_name_H-M   'P 1'
#
loop_
_entity.id
_entity.type
_entity.pdbx_description
1 polymer ?
#
loop_
_entity_poly.entity_id
_entity_poly.type
_entity_poly.pdbx_seq_one_letter_code
_entity_poly.pdbx_strand_id
1 'polypeptide(L)'
;MRHFQHYLTMIGAIVSIPFILTPALCMAEDDPARSHIISTMIFVTGLVTFFQTTIGCRLPLVQGGTISFLVPTLAILNLPQWQCPAPEVLNQMSHENRTELWQIRMRELSGAIAVSALFQVIIGFGGIVGHLLKFITPLTMVPTVSLVGLSLFENAADAASQHWGIAAG
;
A
#
# COMPACT_ATOMS: atom_id res chain seq x y z
N MET A 1 12.47 24.85 -6.03
CA MET A 1 11.12 24.52 -6.54
C MET A 1 11.00 23.05 -6.97
N ARG A 2 11.88 22.52 -7.84
CA ARG A 2 11.79 21.12 -8.33
C ARG A 2 11.79 20.04 -7.22
N HIS A 3 12.71 20.12 -6.25
CA HIS A 3 12.74 19.15 -5.13
C HIS A 3 11.47 19.15 -4.27
N PHE A 4 10.90 20.33 -4.05
CA PHE A 4 9.65 20.46 -3.30
C PHE A 4 8.46 19.88 -4.07
N GLN A 5 8.40 20.09 -5.39
CA GLN A 5 7.40 19.46 -6.24
C GLN A 5 7.51 17.93 -6.22
N HIS A 6 8.70 17.38 -6.41
CA HIS A 6 8.92 15.92 -6.35
C HIS A 6 8.53 15.33 -4.99
N TYR A 7 8.84 16.03 -3.90
CA TYR A 7 8.46 15.63 -2.55
C TYR A 7 6.93 15.59 -2.37
N LEU A 8 6.22 16.63 -2.80
CA LEU A 8 4.76 16.70 -2.70
C LEU A 8 4.06 15.61 -3.53
N THR A 9 4.50 15.40 -4.77
CA THR A 9 3.90 14.37 -5.66
C THR A 9 4.04 12.98 -5.06
N MET A 10 5.21 12.70 -4.46
CA MET A 10 5.51 11.41 -3.87
C MET A 10 4.77 11.16 -2.56
N ILE A 11 4.64 12.17 -1.71
CA ILE A 11 3.81 12.07 -0.49
C ILE A 11 2.36 11.78 -0.85
N GLY A 12 1.81 12.41 -1.89
CA GLY A 12 0.47 12.10 -2.37
C GLY A 12 0.29 10.62 -2.68
N ALA A 13 1.27 10.01 -3.37
CA ALA A 13 1.25 8.58 -3.67
C ALA A 13 1.45 7.68 -2.44
N ILE A 14 2.21 8.12 -1.43
CA ILE A 14 2.43 7.35 -0.19
C ILE A 14 1.17 7.36 0.68
N VAL A 15 0.46 8.49 0.76
CA VAL A 15 -0.74 8.66 1.58
C VAL A 15 -1.96 7.98 0.98
N SER A 16 -2.03 7.85 -0.35
CA SER A 16 -3.15 7.17 -1.02
C SER A 16 -3.26 5.68 -0.66
N ILE A 17 -2.13 4.99 -0.42
CA ILE A 17 -2.10 3.57 -0.06
C ILE A 17 -2.85 3.28 1.25
N PRO A 18 -2.48 3.87 2.41
CA PRO A 18 -3.22 3.65 3.65
C PRO A 18 -4.65 4.19 3.55
N PHE A 19 -4.91 5.24 2.76
CA PHE A 19 -6.26 5.77 2.58
C PHE A 19 -7.21 4.75 1.93
N ILE A 20 -6.75 4.03 0.91
CA ILE A 20 -7.50 2.95 0.25
C ILE A 20 -7.54 1.67 1.09
N LEU A 21 -6.49 1.41 1.87
CA LEU A 21 -6.36 0.18 2.65
C LEU A 21 -7.19 0.21 3.95
N THR A 22 -7.31 1.35 4.63
CA THR A 22 -7.96 1.44 5.95
C THR A 22 -9.44 1.01 5.96
N PRO A 23 -10.28 1.35 4.95
CA PRO A 23 -11.64 0.83 4.88
C PRO A 23 -11.68 -0.70 4.71
N ALA A 24 -10.76 -1.26 3.91
CA ALA A 24 -10.66 -2.71 3.70
C ALA A 24 -10.18 -3.47 4.96
N LEU A 25 -9.56 -2.78 5.92
CA LEU A 25 -9.18 -3.33 7.23
C LEU A 25 -10.28 -3.21 8.29
N CYS A 26 -11.48 -2.74 7.90
CA CYS A 26 -12.61 -2.48 8.80
C CYS A 26 -12.34 -1.37 9.83
N MET A 27 -11.51 -0.39 9.46
CA MET A 27 -11.24 0.78 10.30
C MET A 27 -12.27 1.88 10.00
N ALA A 28 -12.82 2.48 11.05
CA ALA A 28 -13.72 3.62 10.92
C ALA A 28 -12.96 4.86 10.42
N GLU A 29 -13.64 5.77 9.71
CA GLU A 29 -13.00 6.97 9.15
C GLU A 29 -12.45 7.90 10.25
N ASP A 30 -13.16 8.00 11.38
CA ASP A 30 -12.80 8.82 12.54
C ASP A 30 -11.83 8.13 13.51
N ASP A 31 -11.32 6.94 13.18
CA ASP A 31 -10.43 6.22 14.10
C ASP A 31 -9.05 6.89 14.16
N PRO A 32 -8.54 7.28 15.35
CA PRO A 32 -7.21 7.86 15.49
C PRO A 32 -6.09 6.92 14.97
N ALA A 33 -6.32 5.60 14.96
CA ALA A 33 -5.38 4.62 14.41
C ALA A 33 -5.03 4.87 12.94
N ARG A 34 -5.96 5.43 12.15
CA ARG A 34 -5.73 5.76 10.73
C ARG A 34 -4.60 6.77 10.58
N SER A 35 -4.61 7.81 11.41
CA SER A 35 -3.58 8.86 11.40
C SER A 35 -2.20 8.32 11.81
N HIS A 36 -2.17 7.38 12.76
CA HIS A 36 -0.94 6.70 13.17
C HIS A 36 -0.34 5.85 12.05
N ILE A 37 -1.16 5.12 11.27
CA ILE A 37 -0.69 4.36 10.11
C ILE A 37 -0.11 5.29 9.03
N ILE A 38 -0.77 6.41 8.73
CA ILE A 38 -0.28 7.36 7.74
C ILE A 38 1.05 7.98 8.18
N SER A 39 1.15 8.41 9.44
CA SER A 39 2.37 9.01 10.00
C SER A 39 3.55 8.03 9.98
N THR A 40 3.31 6.78 10.41
CA THR A 40 4.34 5.74 10.41
C THR A 40 4.78 5.37 8.99
N MET A 41 3.85 5.31 8.03
CA MET A 41 4.17 5.05 6.61
C MET A 41 5.10 6.13 6.04
N ILE A 42 4.82 7.40 6.28
CA ILE A 42 5.67 8.53 5.84
C ILE A 42 7.03 8.47 6.54
N PHE A 43 7.05 8.25 7.85
CA PHE A 43 8.28 8.18 8.64
C PHE A 43 9.19 7.04 8.19
N VAL A 44 8.65 5.83 8.04
CA VAL A 44 9.40 4.64 7.60
C VAL A 44 9.88 4.80 6.16
N THR A 45 9.06 5.37 5.27
CA THR A 45 9.48 5.72 3.89
C THR A 45 10.71 6.65 3.91
N GLY A 46 10.69 7.69 4.74
CA GLY A 46 11.83 8.60 4.89
C GLY A 46 13.09 7.90 5.41
N LEU A 47 12.92 7.04 6.42
CA LEU A 47 14.02 6.27 7.00
C LEU A 47 14.64 5.30 5.99
N VAL A 48 13.81 4.53 5.28
CA VAL A 48 14.27 3.56 4.27
C VAL A 48 14.96 4.29 3.11
N THR A 49 14.42 5.42 2.67
CA THR A 49 15.05 6.24 1.63
C THR A 49 16.40 6.80 2.08
N PHE A 50 16.51 7.23 3.34
CA PHE A 50 17.78 7.67 3.91
C PHE A 50 18.81 6.53 3.91
N PHE A 51 18.44 5.31 4.34
CA PHE A 51 19.34 4.16 4.27
C PHE A 51 19.70 3.75 2.84
N GLN A 52 18.74 3.78 1.91
CA GLN A 52 18.95 3.44 0.51
C GLN A 52 19.91 4.40 -0.20
N THR A 53 19.83 5.69 0.13
CA THR A 53 20.68 6.74 -0.44
C THR A 53 22.07 6.81 0.20
N THR A 54 22.22 6.43 1.48
CA THR A 54 23.50 6.45 2.21
C THR A 54 24.32 5.16 2.07
N ILE A 55 23.71 4.02 2.40
CA ILE A 55 24.38 2.70 2.47
C ILE A 55 24.06 1.83 1.24
N GLY A 56 22.83 1.94 0.71
CA GLY A 56 22.33 1.11 -0.38
C GLY A 56 22.92 1.45 -1.75
N CYS A 57 22.07 1.55 -2.77
CA CYS A 57 22.53 1.75 -4.15
C CYS A 57 23.12 3.14 -4.41
N ARG A 58 23.08 4.08 -3.43
CA ARG A 58 23.55 5.48 -3.56
C ARG A 58 22.92 6.26 -4.72
N LEU A 59 21.83 5.75 -5.30
CA LEU A 59 21.01 6.46 -6.26
C LEU A 59 19.91 7.23 -5.52
N PRO A 60 19.53 8.43 -6.00
CA PRO A 60 18.42 9.21 -5.44
C PRO A 60 17.07 8.58 -5.79
N LEU A 61 16.80 7.42 -5.21
CA LEU A 61 15.56 6.66 -5.35
C LEU A 61 14.76 6.80 -4.07
N VAL A 62 13.56 7.37 -4.17
CA VAL A 62 12.68 7.40 -3.01
C VAL A 62 11.93 6.09 -2.91
N GLN A 63 12.12 5.41 -1.79
CA GLN A 63 11.45 4.15 -1.49
C GLN A 63 10.21 4.40 -0.64
N GLY A 64 9.07 3.93 -1.12
CA GLY A 64 7.81 3.94 -0.38
C GLY A 64 7.03 2.65 -0.62
N GLY A 65 5.81 2.59 -0.08
CA GLY A 65 4.90 1.48 -0.36
C GLY A 65 4.60 1.35 -1.85
N THR A 66 4.47 0.12 -2.33
CA THR A 66 4.10 -0.13 -3.73
C THR A 66 2.60 -0.35 -3.88
N ILE A 67 2.01 0.39 -4.80
CA ILE A 67 0.60 0.25 -5.20
C ILE A 67 0.36 -1.14 -5.82
N SER A 68 1.40 -1.80 -6.34
CA SER A 68 1.29 -3.16 -6.90
C SER A 68 0.93 -4.22 -5.85
N PHE A 69 1.23 -3.99 -4.56
CA PHE A 69 0.78 -4.89 -3.49
C PHE A 69 -0.64 -4.59 -3.01
N LEU A 70 -1.24 -3.48 -3.45
CA LEU A 70 -2.59 -3.12 -3.02
C LEU A 70 -3.63 -4.09 -3.61
N VAL A 71 -3.50 -4.43 -4.89
CA VAL A 71 -4.38 -5.41 -5.57
C VAL A 71 -4.40 -6.78 -4.86
N PRO A 72 -3.25 -7.46 -4.63
CA PRO A 72 -3.26 -8.73 -3.91
C PRO A 72 -3.70 -8.58 -2.45
N THR A 73 -3.40 -7.45 -1.81
CA THR A 73 -3.87 -7.16 -0.44
C THR A 73 -5.40 -7.09 -0.38
N LEU A 74 -6.03 -6.33 -1.29
CA LEU A 74 -7.48 -6.25 -1.39
C LEU A 74 -8.11 -7.60 -1.75
N ALA A 75 -7.44 -8.38 -2.61
CA ALA A 75 -7.88 -9.73 -2.92
C ALA A 75 -7.88 -10.61 -1.65
N ILE A 76 -6.84 -10.56 -0.82
CA ILE A 76 -6.77 -11.29 0.46
C ILE A 76 -7.90 -10.85 1.40
N LEU A 77 -8.15 -9.55 1.51
CA LEU A 77 -9.17 -9.00 2.41
C LEU A 77 -10.61 -9.28 1.94
N ASN A 78 -10.81 -9.54 0.64
CA ASN A 78 -12.11 -9.92 0.08
C ASN A 78 -12.48 -11.40 0.30
N LEU A 79 -11.56 -12.24 0.82
CA LEU A 79 -11.89 -13.63 1.17
C LEU A 79 -12.95 -13.67 2.28
N PRO A 80 -13.85 -14.68 2.28
CA PRO A 80 -14.97 -14.77 3.23
C PRO A 80 -14.52 -14.81 4.70
N GLN A 81 -13.30 -15.26 4.97
CA GLN A 81 -12.71 -15.29 6.31
C GLN A 81 -12.26 -13.90 6.83
N TRP A 82 -11.99 -12.95 5.93
CA TRP A 82 -11.45 -11.63 6.24
C TRP A 82 -12.46 -10.49 6.03
N GLN A 83 -13.61 -10.80 5.44
CA GLN A 83 -14.70 -9.84 5.21
C GLN A 83 -15.06 -9.07 6.49
N CYS A 84 -15.30 -7.77 6.32
CA CYS A 84 -15.73 -6.92 7.41
C CYS A 84 -17.15 -7.30 7.84
N PRO A 85 -17.43 -7.36 9.15
CA PRO A 85 -18.79 -7.52 9.64
C PRO A 85 -19.62 -6.27 9.29
N ALA A 86 -20.94 -6.43 9.27
CA ALA A 86 -21.87 -5.36 8.95
C ALA A 86 -21.64 -4.12 9.85
N PRO A 87 -21.84 -2.89 9.32
CA PRO A 87 -21.52 -1.65 10.04
C PRO A 87 -22.30 -1.51 11.36
N GLU A 88 -23.49 -2.09 11.47
CA GLU A 88 -24.29 -2.11 12.69
C GLU A 88 -23.61 -2.91 13.81
N VAL A 89 -22.97 -4.03 13.45
CA VAL A 89 -22.23 -4.87 14.39
C VAL A 89 -20.91 -4.21 14.77
N LEU A 90 -20.22 -3.58 13.81
CA LEU A 90 -18.98 -2.84 14.08
C LEU A 90 -19.19 -1.68 15.06
N ASN A 91 -20.30 -0.95 14.93
CA ASN A 91 -20.61 0.18 15.81
C ASN A 91 -21.05 -0.26 17.22
N GLN A 92 -21.56 -1.49 17.37
CA GLN A 92 -21.93 -2.08 18.66
C GLN A 92 -20.75 -2.77 19.38
N MET A 93 -19.64 -3.01 18.68
CA MET A 93 -18.45 -3.63 19.27
C MET A 93 -17.69 -2.67 20.19
N SER A 94 -17.10 -3.22 21.25
CA SER A 94 -16.13 -2.50 22.09
C SER A 94 -14.94 -1.99 21.26
N HIS A 95 -14.36 -0.86 21.67
CA HIS A 95 -13.15 -0.31 21.07
C HIS A 95 -12.01 -1.33 20.96
N GLU A 96 -11.83 -2.20 21.97
CA GLU A 96 -10.79 -3.24 21.97
C GLU A 96 -11.00 -4.28 20.86
N ASN A 97 -12.25 -4.74 20.67
CA ASN A 97 -12.57 -5.70 19.61
C ASN A 97 -12.39 -5.08 18.22
N ARG A 98 -12.74 -3.80 18.06
CA ARG A 98 -12.49 -3.07 16.80
C ARG A 98 -11.00 -2.93 16.52
N THR A 99 -10.18 -2.70 17.56
CA THR A 99 -8.73 -2.63 17.38
C THR A 99 -8.11 -3.97 17.00
N GLU A 100 -8.52 -5.06 17.64
CA GLU A 100 -8.04 -6.40 17.31
C GLU A 100 -8.41 -6.80 15.87
N LEU A 101 -9.61 -6.42 15.40
CA LEU A 101 -10.08 -6.73 14.05
C LEU A 101 -9.15 -6.19 12.95
N TRP A 102 -8.74 -4.92 13.00
CA TRP A 102 -7.82 -4.39 11.99
C TRP A 102 -6.38 -4.84 12.24
N GLN A 103 -5.98 -5.06 13.50
CA GLN A 103 -4.63 -5.50 13.85
C GLN A 103 -4.33 -6.91 13.36
N ILE A 104 -5.27 -7.86 13.49
CA ILE A 104 -5.08 -9.23 13.01
C ILE A 104 -4.89 -9.28 11.48
N ARG A 105 -5.68 -8.48 10.75
CA ARG A 105 -5.57 -8.33 9.30
C ARG A 105 -4.23 -7.68 8.91
N MET A 106 -3.81 -6.64 9.64
CA MET A 106 -2.49 -6.01 9.43
C MET A 106 -1.32 -6.96 9.69
N ARG A 107 -1.41 -7.83 10.70
CA ARG A 107 -0.41 -8.86 11.00
C ARG A 107 -0.30 -9.88 9.88
N GLU A 108 -1.44 -10.34 9.36
CA GLU A 108 -1.48 -11.28 8.22
C GLU A 108 -0.84 -10.66 6.97
N LEU A 109 -1.23 -9.45 6.60
CA LEU A 109 -0.67 -8.75 5.44
C LEU A 109 0.84 -8.50 5.60
N SER A 110 1.27 -8.07 6.77
CA SER A 110 2.69 -7.84 7.05
C SER A 110 3.50 -9.14 6.99
N GLY A 111 2.92 -10.25 7.49
CA GLY A 111 3.52 -11.58 7.39
C GLY A 111 3.66 -12.04 5.94
N ALA A 112 2.60 -11.90 5.13
CA ALA A 112 2.62 -12.24 3.72
C ALA A 112 3.67 -11.42 2.94
N ILE A 113 3.75 -10.12 3.19
CA ILE A 113 4.74 -9.23 2.57
C ILE A 113 6.17 -9.62 3.01
N ALA A 114 6.38 -9.94 4.29
CA ALA A 114 7.70 -10.36 4.79
C ALA A 114 8.19 -11.66 4.13
N VAL A 115 7.30 -12.66 3.99
CA VAL A 115 7.62 -13.92 3.29
C VAL A 115 7.89 -13.67 1.80
N SER A 116 7.09 -12.83 1.15
CA SER A 116 7.30 -12.42 -0.24
C SER A 116 8.65 -11.72 -0.43
N ALA A 117 9.03 -10.85 0.51
CA ALA A 117 10.31 -10.14 0.46
C ALA A 117 11.49 -11.10 0.60
N LEU A 118 11.42 -12.08 1.52
CA LEU A 118 12.45 -13.10 1.66
C LEU A 118 12.60 -13.94 0.38
N PHE A 119 11.48 -14.35 -0.21
CA PHE A 119 11.48 -15.06 -1.49
C PHE A 119 12.13 -14.24 -2.61
N GLN A 120 11.80 -12.95 -2.69
CA GLN A 120 12.38 -12.03 -3.66
C GLN A 120 13.90 -11.86 -3.48
N VAL A 121 14.38 -11.80 -2.24
CA VAL A 121 15.81 -11.75 -1.91
C VAL A 121 16.52 -13.02 -2.37
N ILE A 122 15.95 -14.21 -2.11
CA ILE A 122 16.52 -15.50 -2.53
C ILE A 122 16.63 -15.57 -4.06
N ILE A 123 15.57 -15.22 -4.79
CA ILE A 123 15.57 -15.19 -6.26
C ILE A 123 16.56 -14.15 -6.80
N GLY A 124 16.64 -12.98 -6.15
CA GLY A 124 17.56 -11.91 -6.49
C GLY A 124 19.02 -12.34 -6.38
N PHE A 125 19.42 -12.91 -5.24
CA PHE A 125 20.77 -13.45 -5.04
C PHE A 125 21.06 -14.67 -5.91
N GLY A 126 20.05 -15.48 -6.23
CA GLY A 126 20.16 -16.63 -7.11
C GLY A 126 20.40 -16.30 -8.59
N GLY A 127 20.42 -15.02 -9.00
CA GLY A 127 20.70 -14.59 -10.38
C GLY A 127 19.58 -14.89 -11.39
N ILE A 128 18.47 -15.50 -10.94
CA ILE A 128 17.31 -15.87 -11.76
C ILE A 128 16.68 -14.61 -12.39
N VAL A 129 16.70 -13.48 -11.67
CA VAL A 129 16.20 -12.19 -12.17
C VAL A 129 16.88 -11.81 -13.49
N GLY A 130 18.20 -11.99 -13.61
CA GLY A 130 18.93 -11.68 -14.84
C GLY A 130 18.53 -12.55 -16.02
N HIS A 131 18.11 -13.80 -15.76
CA HIS A 131 17.56 -14.68 -16.79
C HIS A 131 16.13 -14.29 -17.18
N LEU A 132 15.28 -13.97 -16.19
CA LEU A 132 13.90 -13.53 -16.43
C LEU A 132 13.82 -12.21 -17.22
N LEU A 133 14.73 -11.27 -16.97
CA LEU A 133 14.79 -10.00 -17.69
C LEU A 133 15.02 -10.15 -19.21
N LYS A 134 15.47 -11.32 -19.69
CA LYS A 134 15.53 -11.62 -21.14
C LYS A 134 14.17 -11.91 -21.76
N PHE A 135 13.21 -12.37 -20.95
CA PHE A 135 11.85 -12.68 -21.38
C PHE A 135 10.85 -11.56 -21.08
N ILE A 136 11.09 -10.80 -20.01
CA ILE A 136 10.27 -9.64 -19.66
C ILE A 136 10.64 -8.49 -20.58
N THR A 137 9.78 -8.22 -21.57
CA THR A 137 9.93 -7.08 -22.48
C THR A 137 8.98 -5.95 -22.06
N PRO A 138 9.23 -4.70 -22.47
CA PRO A 138 8.31 -3.58 -22.23
C PRO A 138 6.87 -3.89 -22.70
N LEU A 139 6.73 -4.72 -23.75
CA LEU A 139 5.44 -5.15 -24.29
C LEU A 139 4.59 -5.94 -23.29
N THR A 140 5.19 -6.67 -22.36
CA THR A 140 4.46 -7.41 -21.32
C THR A 140 4.29 -6.60 -20.03
N MET A 141 5.23 -5.69 -19.75
CA MET A 141 5.20 -4.86 -18.53
C MET A 141 4.11 -3.79 -18.58
N VAL A 142 3.98 -3.08 -19.70
CA VAL A 142 2.99 -2.00 -19.86
C VAL A 142 1.55 -2.50 -19.59
N PRO A 143 1.04 -3.54 -20.27
CA PRO A 143 -0.33 -3.99 -20.02
C PRO A 143 -0.54 -4.47 -18.58
N THR A 144 0.47 -5.10 -17.98
CA THR A 144 0.39 -5.55 -16.57
C THR A 144 0.25 -4.37 -15.61
N VAL A 145 1.08 -3.34 -15.76
CA VAL A 145 1.01 -2.13 -14.91
C VAL A 145 -0.29 -1.36 -15.16
N SER A 146 -0.74 -1.27 -16.40
CA SER A 146 -2.03 -0.66 -16.74
C SER A 146 -3.21 -1.40 -16.09
N LEU A 147 -3.19 -2.73 -16.07
CA LEU A 147 -4.22 -3.54 -15.40
C LEU A 147 -4.23 -3.32 -13.89
N VAL A 148 -3.07 -3.26 -13.25
CA VAL A 148 -2.97 -2.91 -11.82
C VAL A 148 -3.57 -1.54 -11.56
N GLY A 149 -3.25 -0.53 -12.38
CA GLY A 149 -3.83 0.80 -12.27
C GLY A 149 -5.36 0.80 -12.45
N LEU A 150 -5.85 0.08 -13.45
CA LEU A 150 -7.29 -0.02 -13.75
C LEU A 150 -8.06 -0.70 -12.60
N SER A 151 -7.51 -1.77 -12.03
CA SER A 151 -8.15 -2.48 -10.90
C SER A 151 -8.29 -1.65 -9.63
N LEU A 152 -7.52 -0.58 -9.50
CA LEU A 152 -7.57 0.34 -8.36
C LEU A 152 -8.37 1.61 -8.65
N PHE A 153 -8.78 1.81 -9.90
CA PHE A 153 -9.49 3.00 -10.31
C PHE A 153 -10.84 3.15 -9.60
N GLU A 154 -11.59 2.05 -9.45
CA GLU A 154 -12.89 2.07 -8.74
C GLU A 154 -12.73 2.55 -7.30
N ASN A 155 -11.84 1.92 -6.52
CA ASN A 155 -11.58 2.31 -5.13
C ASN A 155 -11.08 3.75 -5.00
N ALA A 156 -10.25 4.20 -5.94
CA ALA A 156 -9.74 5.58 -5.95
C ALA A 156 -10.83 6.59 -6.34
N ALA A 157 -11.70 6.24 -7.29
CA ALA A 157 -12.82 7.07 -7.72
C ALA A 157 -13.87 7.21 -6.61
N ASP A 158 -14.19 6.12 -5.91
CA ASP A 158 -15.10 6.13 -4.77
C ASP A 158 -14.57 7.03 -3.65
N ALA A 159 -13.28 6.88 -3.31
CA ALA A 159 -12.58 7.75 -2.37
C ALA A 159 -12.61 9.24 -2.78
N ALA A 160 -12.36 9.53 -4.07
CA ALA A 160 -12.35 10.91 -4.57
C ALA A 160 -13.76 11.53 -4.61
N SER A 161 -14.80 10.72 -4.85
CA SER A 161 -16.19 11.17 -4.93
C SER A 161 -16.71 11.75 -3.60
N GLN A 162 -16.20 11.26 -2.47
CA GLN A 162 -16.56 11.77 -1.13
C GLN A 162 -16.13 13.23 -0.91
N HIS A 163 -15.09 13.70 -1.62
CA HIS A 163 -14.51 15.03 -1.46
C HIS A 163 -14.35 15.76 -2.80
N TRP A 164 -15.40 15.74 -3.63
CA TRP A 164 -15.43 16.32 -4.98
C TRP A 164 -14.95 17.79 -5.05
N GLY A 165 -15.20 18.60 -4.02
CA GLY A 165 -14.79 20.02 -3.98
C GLY A 165 -13.28 20.24 -3.84
N ILE A 166 -12.54 19.25 -3.34
CA ILE A 166 -11.07 19.27 -3.23
C ILE A 166 -10.45 18.51 -4.43
N ALA A 167 -11.16 17.53 -4.99
CA ALA A 167 -10.71 16.71 -6.11
C ALA A 167 -10.82 17.38 -7.50
N ALA A 168 -11.60 18.47 -7.64
CA ALA A 168 -11.77 19.20 -8.90
C ALA A 168 -10.66 20.24 -9.19
N GLY A 169 -9.66 20.37 -8.31
CA GLY A 169 -8.54 21.33 -8.39
C GLY A 169 -7.24 20.74 -8.89
#